data_AF-A0A562R8C2-F1
#
_entry.id   AF-A0A562R8C2-F1
#
_cell.length_a   1.000
_cell.length_b   1.000
_cell.length_c   1.000
_cell.angle_alpha   90.00
_cell.angle_beta   90.00
_cell.angle_gamma   90.00
#
_symmetry.space_group_name_H-M   'P 1'
#
loop_
_entity.id
_entity.type
_entity.pdbx_description
1 polymer ?
#
loop_
_entity_poly.entity_id
_entity_poly.type
_entity_poly.pdbx_seq_one_letter_code
_entity_poly.pdbx_strand_id
1 'polypeptide(L)'
;MTSHEVLSMYENIAGLSSKMVVAAQMSDWNALDRMENQCAAAAVPTLGGVPALEGSARQRKIDLLKQIMANDRAIRDVTEPWQGRLNG
;
A
#
# COMPACT_ATOMS: atom_id res chain seq x y z
N MET A 1 14.64 0.35 -13.01
CA MET A 1 13.39 1.13 -13.01
C MET A 1 13.70 2.55 -13.42
N THR A 2 12.86 3.18 -14.25
CA THR A 2 12.84 4.62 -14.53
C THR A 2 12.00 5.35 -13.50
N SER A 3 12.12 6.68 -13.42
CA SER A 3 11.30 7.51 -12.52
C SER A 3 9.79 7.35 -12.77
N HIS A 4 9.40 7.17 -14.02
CA HIS A 4 8.01 6.93 -14.39
C HIS A 4 7.53 5.55 -13.91
N GLU A 5 8.31 4.50 -14.14
CA GLU A 5 7.99 3.14 -13.67
C GLU A 5 7.85 3.08 -12.15
N VAL A 6 8.66 3.83 -11.41
CA VAL A 6 8.56 3.94 -9.94
C VAL A 6 7.23 4.56 -9.54
N LEU A 7 6.83 5.66 -10.16
CA LEU A 7 5.56 6.32 -9.84
C LEU A 7 4.37 5.43 -10.19
N SER A 8 4.35 4.83 -11.39
CA SER A 8 3.28 3.91 -11.78
C SER A 8 3.16 2.72 -10.84
N MET A 9 4.28 2.20 -10.34
CA MET A 9 4.28 1.13 -9.34
C MET A 9 3.65 1.59 -8.02
N TYR A 10 4.03 2.75 -7.48
CA TYR A 10 3.41 3.27 -6.26
C TYR A 10 1.93 3.62 -6.45
N GLU A 11 1.53 4.11 -7.62
CA GLU A 11 0.12 4.37 -7.95
C GLU A 11 -0.69 3.08 -8.00
N ASN A 12 -0.12 2.01 -8.56
CA ASN A 12 -0.75 0.69 -8.55
C ASN A 12 -0.94 0.17 -7.11
N ILE A 13 0.10 0.25 -6.27
CA ILE A 13 0.02 -0.20 -4.86
C ILE A 13 -0.98 0.65 -4.07
N ALA A 14 -1.02 1.98 -4.29
CA ALA A 14 -2.02 2.86 -3.68
C ALA A 14 -3.45 2.50 -4.11
N GLY A 15 -3.65 2.17 -5.39
CA GLY A 15 -4.93 1.71 -5.92
C GLY A 15 -5.37 0.36 -5.34
N LEU A 16 -4.46 -0.61 -5.27
CA LEU A 16 -4.71 -1.93 -4.69
C LEU A 16 -5.02 -1.83 -3.20
N SER A 17 -4.20 -1.11 -2.42
CA SER A 17 -4.45 -0.90 -0.98
C SER A 17 -5.78 -0.19 -0.71
N SER A 18 -6.22 0.73 -1.58
CA SER A 18 -7.55 1.35 -1.44
C SER A 18 -8.69 0.34 -1.65
N LYS A 19 -8.53 -0.61 -2.58
CA LYS A 19 -9.50 -1.71 -2.78
C LYS A 19 -9.46 -2.71 -1.62
N MET A 20 -8.28 -2.94 -1.03
CA MET A 20 -8.12 -3.78 0.16
C MET A 20 -8.90 -3.23 1.36
N VAL A 21 -8.92 -1.90 1.57
CA VAL A 21 -9.78 -1.27 2.60
C VAL A 21 -11.25 -1.67 2.41
N VAL A 22 -11.77 -1.57 1.18
CA VAL A 22 -13.17 -1.93 0.87
C VAL A 22 -13.42 -3.42 1.12
N ALA A 23 -12.51 -4.29 0.67
CA ALA A 23 -12.64 -5.74 0.90
C ALA A 23 -12.63 -6.09 2.39
N ALA A 24 -11.75 -5.47 3.19
CA ALA A 24 -11.71 -5.66 4.63
C ALA A 24 -13.01 -5.22 5.30
N GLN A 25 -13.53 -4.03 4.96
CA GLN A 25 -14.82 -3.52 5.47
C GLN A 25 -16.00 -4.42 5.13
N MET A 26 -15.96 -5.07 3.96
CA MET A 26 -16.97 -6.04 3.51
C MET A 26 -16.73 -7.46 4.04
N SER A 27 -15.67 -7.68 4.82
CA SER A 27 -15.21 -9.01 5.27
C SER A 27 -14.94 -10.00 4.13
N ASP A 28 -14.58 -9.50 2.94
CA ASP A 28 -14.16 -10.33 1.80
C ASP A 28 -12.66 -10.64 1.92
N TRP A 29 -12.35 -11.57 2.83
CA TRP A 29 -10.98 -11.96 3.15
C TRP A 29 -10.25 -12.60 1.97
N ASN A 30 -10.98 -13.28 1.09
CA ASN A 30 -10.40 -13.88 -0.12
C ASN A 30 -9.97 -12.80 -1.11
N ALA A 31 -10.76 -11.74 -1.29
CA ALA A 31 -10.34 -10.61 -2.12
C ALA A 31 -9.18 -9.83 -1.48
N LEU A 32 -9.20 -9.66 -0.16
CA LEU A 32 -8.12 -9.02 0.58
C LEU A 32 -6.79 -9.74 0.37
N ASP A 33 -6.73 -11.06 0.59
CA ASP A 33 -5.53 -11.89 0.40
C ASP A 33 -5.01 -11.86 -1.05
N ARG A 34 -5.92 -11.97 -2.04
CA ARG A 34 -5.51 -11.86 -3.46
C ARG A 34 -4.87 -10.52 -3.79
N MET A 35 -5.36 -9.42 -3.22
CA MET A 35 -4.82 -8.09 -3.46
C MET A 35 -3.53 -7.84 -2.67
N GLU A 36 -3.39 -8.41 -1.47
CA GLU A 36 -2.13 -8.39 -0.72
C GLU A 36 -0.99 -9.04 -1.53
N ASN A 37 -1.26 -10.22 -2.11
CA ASN A 37 -0.31 -10.89 -3.00
C ASN A 37 0.06 -10.03 -4.23
N GLN A 38 -0.90 -9.29 -4.80
CA GLN A 38 -0.64 -8.37 -5.91
C GLN A 38 0.21 -7.17 -5.48
N CYS A 39 -0.03 -6.60 -4.30
CA CYS A 39 0.80 -5.55 -3.72
C CYS A 39 2.25 -6.03 -3.52
N ALA A 40 2.42 -7.22 -2.94
CA ALA A 40 3.73 -7.82 -2.73
C ALA A 40 4.48 -8.02 -4.05
N ALA A 41 3.80 -8.58 -5.07
CA ALA A 41 4.37 -8.76 -6.41
C ALA A 41 4.75 -7.42 -7.07
N ALA A 42 3.89 -6.40 -6.93
CA ALA A 42 4.17 -5.07 -7.47
C ALA A 42 5.37 -4.39 -6.79
N ALA A 43 5.69 -4.74 -5.54
CA ALA A 43 6.83 -4.18 -4.81
C ALA A 43 8.17 -4.87 -5.12
N VAL A 44 8.17 -6.09 -5.67
CA VAL A 44 9.40 -6.86 -6.01
C VAL A 44 10.44 -6.05 -6.81
N PRO A 45 10.07 -5.26 -7.84
CA PRO A 45 11.04 -4.46 -8.59
C PRO A 45 11.85 -3.49 -7.74
N THR A 46 11.34 -3.07 -6.57
CA THR A 46 12.05 -2.15 -5.67
C THR A 46 13.27 -2.77 -5.00
N LEU A 47 13.36 -4.11 -4.96
CA LEU A 47 14.52 -4.83 -4.39
C LEU A 47 15.81 -4.56 -5.15
N GLY A 48 15.70 -4.25 -6.46
CA GLY A 48 16.83 -3.82 -7.28
C GLY A 48 17.23 -2.36 -7.09
N GLY A 49 16.60 -1.66 -6.14
CA GLY A 49 16.76 -0.23 -5.91
C GLY A 49 15.76 0.62 -6.69
N VAL A 50 15.41 1.75 -6.09
CA VAL A 50 14.53 2.75 -6.68
C VAL A 50 15.39 3.97 -7.06
N PRO A 51 15.38 4.42 -8.33
CA PRO A 51 16.11 5.63 -8.70
C PRO A 51 15.66 6.83 -7.86
N ALA A 52 16.59 7.75 -7.62
CA ALA A 52 16.27 9.01 -6.97
C ALA A 52 15.23 9.78 -7.80
N LEU A 53 14.17 10.22 -7.13
CA LEU A 53 13.17 11.10 -7.70
C LEU A 53 13.40 12.50 -7.15
N GLU A 54 13.21 13.51 -8.00
CA GLU A 54 13.38 14.92 -7.64
C GLU A 54 12.10 15.71 -7.94
N GLY A 55 12.00 16.90 -7.34
CA GLY A 55 10.90 17.85 -7.59
C GLY A 55 9.51 17.25 -7.40
N SER A 56 8.63 17.45 -8.39
CA SER A 56 7.24 16.98 -8.36
C SER A 56 7.12 15.46 -8.28
N ALA A 57 8.02 14.71 -8.91
CA ALA A 57 8.01 13.25 -8.86
C ALA A 57 8.31 12.75 -7.44
N ARG A 58 9.26 13.38 -6.74
CA ARG A 58 9.55 13.07 -5.34
C ARG A 58 8.34 13.34 -4.45
N GLN A 59 7.69 14.49 -4.64
CA GLN A 59 6.51 14.86 -3.86
C GLN A 59 5.36 13.87 -4.10
N ARG A 60 5.11 13.50 -5.36
CA ARG A 60 4.08 12.53 -5.72
C ARG A 60 4.32 11.16 -5.07
N LYS A 61 5.56 10.66 -5.06
CA LYS A 61 5.91 9.43 -4.35
C LYS A 61 5.62 9.50 -2.85
N ILE A 62 5.92 10.63 -2.21
CA ILE A 62 5.63 10.85 -0.78
C ILE A 62 4.11 10.79 -0.51
N ASP A 63 3.31 11.43 -1.36
CA ASP A 63 1.85 11.45 -1.21
C ASP A 63 1.26 10.04 -1.36
N LEU A 64 1.76 9.26 -2.32
CA LEU A 64 1.36 7.86 -2.52
C LEU A 64 1.74 6.97 -1.33
N LEU A 65 2.94 7.13 -0.78
CA LEU A 65 3.36 6.41 0.43
C LEU A 65 2.46 6.72 1.62
N LYS A 66 2.11 7.99 1.84
CA LYS A 66 1.17 8.38 2.89
C LYS A 66 -0.20 7.74 2.70
N GLN A 67 -0.70 7.69 1.46
CA GLN A 67 -1.96 7.04 1.14
C GLN A 67 -1.91 5.54 1.43
N ILE A 68 -0.85 4.84 1.01
CA ILE A 68 -0.66 3.41 1.29
C ILE A 68 -0.65 3.16 2.80
N MET A 69 0.12 3.94 3.57
CA MET A 69 0.19 3.80 5.03
C MET A 69 -1.17 4.05 5.71
N ALA A 70 -1.97 5.00 5.20
CA ALA A 70 -3.31 5.27 5.71
C ALA A 70 -4.27 4.11 5.40
N ASN A 71 -4.17 3.53 4.20
CA ASN A 71 -4.95 2.35 3.82
C ASN A 71 -4.58 1.14 4.69
N ASP A 72 -3.29 0.89 4.92
CA ASP A 72 -2.81 -0.20 5.78
C ASP A 72 -3.32 -0.05 7.23
N ARG A 73 -3.38 1.20 7.73
CA ARG A 73 -3.96 1.52 9.03
C ARG A 73 -5.45 1.16 9.06
N ALA A 74 -6.21 1.56 8.05
CA ALA A 74 -7.64 1.29 7.96
C ALA A 74 -7.95 -0.21 7.82
N ILE A 75 -7.10 -0.97 7.12
CA ILE A 75 -7.22 -2.44 7.06
C ILE A 75 -6.99 -3.03 8.44
N ARG A 76 -5.91 -2.64 9.14
CA ARG A 76 -5.60 -3.12 10.50
C ARG A 76 -6.70 -2.82 11.51
N ASP A 77 -7.32 -1.64 11.43
CA ASP A 77 -8.45 -1.27 12.30
C ASP A 77 -9.65 -2.23 12.14
N VAL A 78 -9.74 -2.98 11.03
CA VAL A 78 -10.80 -3.98 10.76
C VAL A 78 -10.31 -5.42 11.02
N THR A 79 -9.08 -5.75 10.65
CA THR A 79 -8.57 -7.13 10.69
C THR A 79 -7.94 -7.51 12.03
N GLU A 80 -7.42 -6.55 12.79
CA GLU A 80 -6.82 -6.81 14.10
C GLU A 80 -7.89 -6.70 15.20
N PRO A 81 -8.07 -7.72 16.07
CA PRO A 81 -8.92 -7.59 17.24
C PRO A 81 -8.43 -6.43 18.11
N TRP A 82 -9.35 -5.64 18.67
CA TRP A 82 -9.09 -4.47 19.53
C TRP A 82 -8.21 -4.74 20.77
N GLN A 83 -7.81 -5.98 21.03
CA GLN A 83 -7.11 -6.46 22.22
C GLN A 83 -5.62 -6.07 22.29
N GLY A 84 -5.07 -5.34 21.32
CA GLY A 84 -3.70 -4.80 21.36
C GLY A 84 -3.53 -3.44 22.05
N ARG A 85 -4.62 -2.73 22.41
CA ARG A 85 -4.56 -1.42 23.10
C ARG A 85 -4.60 -1.53 24.63
N LEU A 86 -3.94 -2.55 25.18
CA LEU A 86 -3.62 -2.63 26.61
C LEU A 86 -2.19 -3.14 26.76
N ASN A 87 -1.23 -2.23 26.61
CA ASN A 87 0.00 -2.17 27.39
C ASN A 87 0.39 -0.69 27.42
N GLY A 88 0.38 -0.13 28.63
CA GLY A 88 0.50 1.31 28.91
C GLY A 88 1.87 1.91 28.67
#